data_AF-A0A812T3L6-F1
#
_entry.id   AF-A0A812T3L6-F1
#
_cell.length_a   1.000
_cell.length_b   1.000
_cell.length_c   1.000
_cell.angle_alpha   90.00
_cell.angle_beta   90.00
_cell.angle_gamma   90.00
#
_symmetry.space_group_name_H-M   'P 1'
#
loop_
_entity.id
_entity.type
_entity.pdbx_description
1 polymer ?
#
loop_
_entity_poly.entity_id
_entity_poly.type
_entity_poly.pdbx_seq_one_letter_code
_entity_poly.pdbx_strand_id
1 'polypeptide(L)'
;MGKALKEMQKRNPFLGQPSHGLYAIVKDCETAVCDGDEEKAKDILERLEHEVEQETTTLAAAFNLFKKPGQDSLSEAEVRTMLQYLGFPKEDEDVEKLLAAVDTDGDRQMSLVEFRQYVARMGGSLRLFEIRRKQMEAKHGQRGGAESEDPEKLRMSLLEAGIRDDAQAYWRLVVPPTEFSEAAKLVDCQRNAVRHIRALAKRNHDDALPKLQRRIASLGSGIKETDLWMTLAWIREMAPIIVHVQLDKMIKFMESDTHYRNQFETATSGGLLKPAVREKWERDLFGGYYDKAKGFDRCKYGVLNAMNDHRGVVKCAQYGDSYLVLRDVRLRCTFSPEDSANLKAERLAVLDYYGHVLSEYSDQELLETIQVAKSSDAALLGDSSKVGAMKYKETQIHGEVAFEKHVERLVAHSKYRGRAEEPRIKAVSQKFGWKFSWMDEERKRMEREERAKLGSAAWEERLSALMEKGVPDVKDVPHGFCKKGCGRKVAPGKTRRGKAFDTCCRGCTLGFGHDLICGFLVAMG
;
A
#
# COMPACT_ATOMS: atom_id res chain seq x y z
N MET A 1 -35.55 -9.39 5.82
CA MET A 1 -34.23 -8.73 5.73
C MET A 1 -33.75 -8.04 7.02
N GLY A 2 -34.56 -7.23 7.72
CA GLY A 2 -34.10 -6.49 8.91
C GLY A 2 -33.50 -7.31 10.08
N LYS A 3 -33.86 -8.59 10.25
CA LYS A 3 -33.22 -9.47 11.24
C LYS A 3 -31.76 -9.80 10.85
N ALA A 4 -31.50 -10.05 9.57
CA ALA A 4 -30.17 -10.39 9.07
C ALA A 4 -29.21 -9.20 9.20
N LEU A 5 -29.64 -8.00 8.83
CA LEU A 5 -28.88 -6.76 9.04
C LEU A 5 -28.53 -6.54 10.52
N LYS A 6 -29.48 -6.74 11.43
CA LYS A 6 -29.24 -6.64 12.88
C LYS A 6 -28.24 -7.68 13.39
N GLU A 7 -28.28 -8.91 12.90
CA GLU A 7 -27.28 -9.92 13.24
C GLU A 7 -25.89 -9.54 12.73
N MET A 8 -25.79 -8.96 11.54
CA MET A 8 -24.53 -8.46 11.00
C MET A 8 -23.96 -7.30 11.83
N GLN A 9 -24.78 -6.31 12.19
CA GLN A 9 -24.38 -5.20 13.07
C GLN A 9 -23.94 -5.68 14.45
N LYS A 10 -24.53 -6.76 14.97
CA LYS A 10 -24.06 -7.38 16.24
C LYS A 10 -22.67 -8.00 16.10
N ARG A 11 -22.40 -8.67 14.98
CA ARG A 11 -21.08 -9.28 14.70
C ARG A 11 -20.02 -8.24 14.35
N ASN A 12 -20.44 -7.12 13.76
CA ASN A 12 -19.59 -6.05 13.28
C ASN A 12 -20.07 -4.70 13.82
N PRO A 13 -19.78 -4.37 15.11
CA PRO A 13 -20.28 -3.16 15.75
C PRO A 13 -19.92 -1.85 15.03
N PHE A 14 -18.84 -1.86 14.25
CA PHE A 14 -18.40 -0.72 13.44
C PHE A 14 -19.41 -0.30 12.36
N LEU A 15 -20.29 -1.21 11.92
CA LEU A 15 -21.38 -0.90 11.00
C LEU A 15 -22.41 0.08 11.57
N GLY A 16 -22.47 0.22 12.90
CA GLY A 16 -23.33 1.19 13.56
C GLY A 16 -22.71 2.58 13.72
N GLN A 17 -21.45 2.79 13.33
CA GLN A 17 -20.72 4.04 13.57
C GLN A 17 -20.83 4.98 12.36
N PRO A 18 -21.41 6.20 12.51
CA PRO A 18 -21.54 7.16 11.40
C PRO A 18 -20.22 7.59 10.75
N SER A 19 -19.11 7.47 11.48
CA SER A 19 -17.77 7.76 10.99
C SER A 19 -17.22 6.70 10.03
N HIS A 20 -17.79 5.49 10.01
CA HIS A 20 -17.31 4.37 9.22
C HIS A 20 -17.82 4.41 7.77
N GLY A 21 -16.95 4.10 6.80
CA GLY A 21 -17.30 4.16 5.37
C GLY A 21 -18.52 3.31 4.96
N LEU A 22 -18.72 2.17 5.61
CA LEU A 22 -19.85 1.25 5.33
C LEU A 22 -21.18 1.68 5.95
N TYR A 23 -21.21 2.72 6.78
CA TYR A 23 -22.44 3.18 7.44
C TYR A 23 -23.53 3.61 6.45
N ALA A 24 -23.15 4.19 5.31
CA ALA A 24 -24.09 4.60 4.28
C ALA A 24 -24.86 3.40 3.70
N ILE A 25 -24.15 2.30 3.40
CA ILE A 25 -24.76 1.06 2.86
C ILE A 25 -25.74 0.45 3.87
N VAL A 26 -25.40 0.51 5.16
CA VAL A 26 -26.30 0.09 6.25
C VAL A 26 -27.58 0.93 6.24
N LYS A 27 -27.48 2.25 6.06
CA LYS A 27 -28.64 3.14 6.00
C LYS A 27 -29.49 2.92 4.76
N ASP A 28 -28.87 2.65 3.63
CA ASP A 28 -29.58 2.28 2.41
C ASP A 28 -30.36 0.98 2.60
N CYS A 29 -29.74 -0.02 3.27
CA CYS A 29 -30.39 -1.28 3.61
C CYS A 29 -31.55 -1.08 4.61
N GLU A 30 -31.36 -0.29 5.65
CA GLU A 30 -32.42 0.05 6.63
C GLU A 30 -33.60 0.74 5.94
N THR A 31 -33.33 1.65 5.01
CA THR A 31 -34.35 2.36 4.23
C THR A 31 -35.13 1.39 3.35
N ALA A 32 -34.46 0.55 2.56
CA ALA A 32 -35.13 -0.46 1.74
C ALA A 32 -35.99 -1.44 2.56
N VAL A 33 -35.52 -1.82 3.76
CA VAL A 33 -36.31 -2.65 4.69
C VAL A 33 -37.55 -1.91 5.21
N CYS A 34 -37.43 -0.62 5.53
CA CYS A 34 -38.55 0.21 5.99
C CYS A 34 -39.58 0.44 4.88
N ASP A 35 -39.13 0.61 3.64
CA ASP A 35 -39.97 0.83 2.45
C ASP A 35 -40.68 -0.46 1.99
N GLY A 36 -40.33 -1.62 2.56
CA GLY A 36 -40.87 -2.93 2.17
C GLY A 36 -40.32 -3.47 0.84
N ASP A 37 -39.24 -2.87 0.32
CA ASP A 37 -38.57 -3.30 -0.91
C ASP A 37 -37.59 -4.45 -0.61
N GLU A 38 -38.13 -5.67 -0.57
CA GLU A 38 -37.37 -6.86 -0.16
C GLU A 38 -36.24 -7.23 -1.13
N GLU A 39 -36.43 -7.03 -2.45
CA GLU A 39 -35.39 -7.33 -3.45
C GLU A 39 -34.22 -6.36 -3.31
N LYS A 40 -34.49 -5.05 -3.23
CA LYS A 40 -33.45 -4.04 -3.03
C LYS A 40 -32.75 -4.22 -1.68
N ALA A 41 -33.50 -4.52 -0.62
CA ALA A 41 -32.91 -4.78 0.70
C ALA A 41 -31.98 -6.01 0.68
N LYS A 42 -32.33 -7.04 -0.11
CA LYS A 42 -31.50 -8.24 -0.29
C LYS A 42 -30.22 -7.91 -1.06
N ASP A 43 -30.31 -7.21 -2.18
CA ASP A 43 -29.15 -6.79 -2.99
C ASP A 43 -28.16 -5.93 -2.19
N ILE A 44 -28.66 -4.93 -1.45
CA ILE A 44 -27.83 -4.09 -0.59
C ILE A 44 -27.19 -4.91 0.53
N LEU A 45 -27.91 -5.88 1.11
CA LEU A 45 -27.38 -6.73 2.17
C LEU A 45 -26.26 -7.64 1.66
N GLU A 46 -26.43 -8.25 0.48
CA GLU A 46 -25.39 -9.07 -0.18
C GLU A 46 -24.14 -8.23 -0.49
N ARG A 47 -24.33 -7.00 -0.99
CA ARG A 47 -23.22 -6.05 -1.18
C ARG A 47 -22.55 -5.71 0.16
N LEU A 48 -23.31 -5.46 1.22
CA LEU A 48 -22.77 -5.14 2.54
C LEU A 48 -21.98 -6.33 3.13
N GLU A 49 -22.45 -7.57 2.97
CA GLU A 49 -21.73 -8.78 3.36
C GLU A 49 -20.35 -8.84 2.71
N HIS A 50 -20.30 -8.60 1.39
CA HIS A 50 -19.07 -8.58 0.63
C HIS A 50 -18.10 -7.50 1.11
N GLU A 51 -18.57 -6.27 1.30
CA GLU A 51 -17.76 -5.15 1.79
C GLU A 51 -17.22 -5.39 3.21
N VAL A 52 -17.99 -6.03 4.08
CA VAL A 52 -17.56 -6.41 5.44
C VAL A 52 -16.48 -7.48 5.42
N GLU A 53 -16.60 -8.46 4.52
CA GLU A 53 -15.58 -9.50 4.33
C GLU A 53 -14.28 -8.89 3.77
N GLN A 54 -14.40 -7.99 2.79
CA GLN A 54 -13.26 -7.25 2.25
C GLN A 54 -12.58 -6.39 3.33
N GLU A 55 -13.33 -5.63 4.12
CA GLU A 55 -12.80 -4.83 5.23
C GLU A 55 -12.11 -5.72 6.26
N THR A 56 -12.72 -6.85 6.62
CA THR A 56 -12.13 -7.82 7.57
C THR A 56 -10.79 -8.37 7.07
N THR A 57 -10.74 -8.77 5.79
CA THR A 57 -9.52 -9.27 5.15
C THR A 57 -8.45 -8.19 5.08
N THR A 58 -8.85 -6.96 4.75
CA THR A 58 -7.98 -5.78 4.66
C THR A 58 -7.38 -5.42 6.01
N LEU A 59 -8.17 -5.44 7.08
CA LEU A 59 -7.69 -5.20 8.45
C LEU A 59 -6.74 -6.30 8.91
N ALA A 60 -7.00 -7.55 8.58
CA ALA A 60 -6.08 -8.65 8.88
C ALA A 60 -4.75 -8.51 8.12
N ALA A 61 -4.80 -8.12 6.84
CA ALA A 61 -3.60 -7.85 6.05
C ALA A 61 -2.80 -6.66 6.61
N ALA A 62 -3.47 -5.57 6.97
CA ALA A 62 -2.85 -4.41 7.60
C ALA A 62 -2.25 -4.73 8.99
N PHE A 63 -2.91 -5.55 9.80
CA PHE A 63 -2.39 -6.00 11.08
C PHE A 63 -1.12 -6.85 10.92
N ASN A 64 -1.17 -7.83 10.01
CA ASN A 64 -0.03 -8.69 9.69
C ASN A 64 1.14 -7.96 9.04
N LEU A 65 0.91 -6.76 8.50
CA LEU A 65 1.97 -5.93 7.95
C LEU A 65 2.94 -5.42 9.03
N PHE A 66 2.42 -5.06 10.21
CA PHE A 66 3.22 -4.50 11.30
C PHE A 66 3.71 -5.54 12.29
N LYS A 67 2.98 -6.64 12.39
CA LYS A 67 3.27 -7.74 13.30
C LYS A 67 4.41 -8.61 12.79
N LYS A 68 5.35 -9.00 13.66
CA LYS A 68 6.34 -10.00 13.27
C LYS A 68 5.72 -11.37 13.00
N PRO A 69 6.38 -12.20 12.18
CA PRO A 69 5.98 -13.59 11.99
C PRO A 69 5.93 -14.36 13.32
N GLY A 70 4.88 -15.15 13.52
CA GLY A 70 4.72 -16.02 14.70
C GLY A 70 4.14 -15.36 15.96
N GLN A 71 3.89 -14.05 15.97
CA GLN A 71 3.15 -13.37 17.04
C GLN A 71 1.63 -13.33 16.74
N ASP A 72 0.81 -13.06 17.76
CA ASP A 72 -0.64 -12.87 17.69
C ASP A 72 -1.12 -11.46 18.06
N SER A 73 -0.23 -10.64 18.63
CA SER A 73 -0.45 -9.24 18.99
C SER A 73 0.67 -8.32 18.46
N LEU A 74 0.42 -7.00 18.47
CA LEU A 74 1.43 -5.97 18.24
C LEU A 74 1.98 -5.48 19.58
N SER A 75 3.29 -5.55 19.75
CA SER A 75 4.01 -4.93 20.86
C SER A 75 4.01 -3.40 20.76
N GLU A 76 4.32 -2.71 21.86
CA GLU A 76 4.47 -1.25 21.91
C GLU A 76 5.42 -0.70 20.81
N ALA A 77 6.51 -1.43 20.52
CA ALA A 77 7.44 -1.08 19.45
C ALA A 77 6.84 -1.21 18.04
N GLU A 78 5.99 -2.21 17.82
CA GLU A 78 5.29 -2.42 16.54
C GLU A 78 4.16 -1.40 16.36
N VAL A 79 3.42 -1.07 17.42
CA VAL A 79 2.42 0.00 17.41
C VAL A 79 3.06 1.35 17.08
N ARG A 80 4.22 1.65 17.65
CA ARG A 80 5.00 2.84 17.28
C ARG A 80 5.41 2.84 15.81
N THR A 81 5.86 1.69 15.31
CA THR A 81 6.26 1.53 13.91
C THR A 81 5.07 1.73 12.98
N MET A 82 3.91 1.21 13.35
CA MET A 82 2.65 1.43 12.65
C MET A 82 2.28 2.92 12.60
N LEU A 83 2.32 3.63 13.73
CA LEU A 83 2.04 5.07 13.76
C LEU A 83 3.00 5.86 12.87
N GLN A 84 4.30 5.56 12.95
CA GLN A 84 5.31 6.14 12.08
C GLN A 84 5.01 5.89 10.59
N TYR A 85 4.68 4.64 10.24
CA TYR A 85 4.37 4.23 8.87
C TYR A 85 3.12 4.93 8.33
N LEU A 86 2.06 5.03 9.14
CA LEU A 86 0.80 5.69 8.78
C LEU A 86 0.92 7.22 8.75
N GLY A 87 2.04 7.78 9.21
CA GLY A 87 2.28 9.23 9.28
C GLY A 87 1.59 9.90 10.46
N PHE A 88 1.24 9.15 11.50
CA PHE A 88 0.73 9.66 12.77
C PHE A 88 1.88 9.98 13.74
N PRO A 89 1.65 10.86 14.74
CA PRO A 89 2.56 11.04 15.87
C PRO A 89 2.89 9.72 16.57
N LYS A 90 4.14 9.57 16.99
CA LYS A 90 4.77 8.28 17.37
C LYS A 90 5.63 8.40 18.64
N GLU A 91 5.54 9.52 19.34
CA GLU A 91 6.32 9.74 20.56
C GLU A 91 5.80 8.83 21.67
N ASP A 92 6.57 8.63 22.74
CA ASP A 92 6.21 7.67 23.82
C ASP A 92 4.81 7.95 24.37
N GLU A 93 4.49 9.23 24.55
CA GLU A 93 3.17 9.69 25.01
C GLU A 93 2.05 9.37 24.01
N ASP A 94 2.31 9.44 22.70
CA ASP A 94 1.30 9.12 21.66
C ASP A 94 0.98 7.62 21.66
N VAL A 95 2.01 6.79 21.79
CA VAL A 95 1.88 5.33 21.83
C VAL A 95 1.15 4.90 23.09
N GLU A 96 1.50 5.48 24.24
CA GLU A 96 0.83 5.21 25.51
C GLU A 96 -0.65 5.62 25.47
N LYS A 97 -0.96 6.81 24.93
CA LYS A 97 -2.36 7.26 24.77
C LYS A 97 -3.16 6.33 23.87
N LEU A 98 -2.57 5.87 22.76
CA LEU A 98 -3.24 4.93 21.85
C LEU A 98 -3.53 3.60 22.55
N LEU A 99 -2.50 2.98 23.16
CA LEU A 99 -2.65 1.71 23.86
C LEU A 99 -3.69 1.83 24.98
N ALA A 100 -3.61 2.87 25.81
CA ALA A 100 -4.58 3.10 26.88
C ALA A 100 -6.04 3.30 26.40
N ALA A 101 -6.26 3.68 25.14
CA ALA A 101 -7.58 3.88 24.57
C ALA A 101 -8.21 2.58 24.03
N VAL A 102 -7.41 1.56 23.73
CA VAL A 102 -7.83 0.37 22.97
C VAL A 102 -7.50 -0.94 23.67
N ASP A 103 -6.50 -0.97 24.54
CA ASP A 103 -6.12 -2.11 25.38
C ASP A 103 -7.25 -2.39 26.38
N THR A 104 -7.93 -3.52 26.19
CA THR A 104 -9.09 -3.93 26.97
C THR A 104 -8.77 -4.97 28.03
N ASP A 105 -7.70 -5.74 27.86
CA ASP A 105 -7.31 -6.83 28.75
C ASP A 105 -6.12 -6.48 29.67
N GLY A 106 -5.47 -5.34 29.42
CA GLY A 106 -4.39 -4.77 30.23
C GLY A 106 -3.02 -5.39 29.95
N ASP A 107 -2.84 -6.09 28.83
CA ASP A 107 -1.60 -6.76 28.48
C ASP A 107 -0.53 -5.82 27.88
N ARG A 108 -0.89 -4.55 27.65
CA ARG A 108 -0.06 -3.51 27.01
C ARG A 108 0.40 -3.85 25.58
N GLN A 109 -0.31 -4.74 24.92
CA GLN A 109 -0.15 -5.06 23.51
C GLN A 109 -1.46 -4.72 22.78
N MET A 110 -1.46 -4.91 21.46
CA MET A 110 -2.66 -4.72 20.66
C MET A 110 -2.97 -5.99 19.88
N SER A 111 -4.00 -6.70 20.31
CA SER A 111 -4.51 -7.87 19.59
C SER A 111 -5.19 -7.46 18.27
N LEU A 112 -5.43 -8.43 17.37
CA LEU A 112 -6.19 -8.17 16.13
C LEU A 112 -7.60 -7.64 16.43
N VAL A 113 -8.23 -8.07 17.53
CA VAL A 113 -9.57 -7.61 17.92
C VAL A 113 -9.52 -6.12 18.29
N GLU A 114 -8.55 -5.71 19.10
CA GLU A 114 -8.38 -4.32 19.53
C GLU A 114 -7.96 -3.42 18.36
N PHE A 115 -7.08 -3.92 17.49
CA PHE A 115 -6.75 -3.23 16.24
C PHE A 115 -7.99 -2.97 15.38
N ARG A 116 -8.88 -3.95 15.21
CA ARG A 116 -10.14 -3.75 14.45
C ARG A 116 -11.05 -2.71 15.12
N GLN A 117 -11.14 -2.71 16.45
CA GLN A 117 -11.93 -1.72 17.18
C GLN A 117 -11.36 -0.30 17.06
N TYR A 118 -10.03 -0.17 17.14
CA TYR A 118 -9.32 1.08 16.90
C TYR A 118 -9.60 1.62 15.50
N VAL A 119 -9.39 0.80 14.47
CA VAL A 119 -9.57 1.21 13.07
C VAL A 119 -11.02 1.54 12.75
N ALA A 120 -11.98 0.80 13.32
CA ALA A 120 -13.39 1.11 13.22
C ALA A 120 -13.71 2.53 13.68
N ARG A 121 -13.21 2.92 14.86
CA ARG A 121 -13.40 4.27 15.43
C ARG A 121 -12.75 5.37 14.60
N MET A 122 -11.66 5.04 13.93
CA MET A 122 -10.99 5.93 12.96
C MET A 122 -11.76 6.08 11.64
N GLY A 123 -12.85 5.34 11.45
CA GLY A 123 -13.69 5.38 10.25
C GLY A 123 -13.37 4.30 9.20
N GLY A 124 -12.65 3.24 9.60
CA GLY A 124 -12.31 2.09 8.76
C GLY A 124 -10.91 2.12 8.16
N SER A 125 -10.53 1.04 7.50
CA SER A 125 -9.20 0.81 6.93
C SER A 125 -8.77 1.91 5.95
N LEU A 126 -9.69 2.37 5.11
CA LEU A 126 -9.44 3.45 4.15
C LEU A 126 -9.05 4.77 4.84
N ARG A 127 -9.69 5.09 5.98
CA ARG A 127 -9.38 6.30 6.76
C ARG A 127 -8.05 6.17 7.49
N LEU A 128 -7.73 4.97 8.00
CA LEU A 128 -6.46 4.70 8.64
C LEU A 128 -5.28 4.94 7.69
N PHE A 129 -5.41 4.48 6.45
CA PHE A 129 -4.39 4.65 5.41
C PHE A 129 -4.53 5.96 4.59
N GLU A 130 -5.42 6.88 4.98
CA GLU A 130 -5.70 8.10 4.20
C GLU A 130 -4.45 8.96 4.00
N ILE A 131 -3.66 9.18 5.05
CA ILE A 131 -2.40 9.97 4.97
C ILE A 131 -1.44 9.27 4.02
N ARG A 132 -1.24 7.97 4.21
CA ARG A 132 -0.31 7.17 3.40
C ARG A 132 -0.70 7.17 1.92
N ARG A 133 -1.99 7.02 1.63
CA ARG A 133 -2.52 7.08 0.26
C ARG A 133 -2.37 8.47 -0.36
N LYS A 134 -2.62 9.54 0.39
CA LYS A 134 -2.37 10.92 -0.08
C LYS A 134 -0.89 11.18 -0.38
N GLN A 135 0.02 10.63 0.42
CA GLN A 135 1.47 10.68 0.14
C GLN A 135 1.81 9.94 -1.17
N MET A 136 1.21 8.77 -1.38
CA MET A 136 1.35 8.00 -2.62
C MET A 136 0.79 8.76 -3.84
N GLU A 137 -0.41 9.35 -3.73
CA GLU A 137 -1.05 10.17 -4.78
C GLU A 137 -0.26 11.45 -5.08
N ALA A 138 0.29 12.11 -4.06
CA ALA A 138 1.14 13.28 -4.27
C ALA A 138 2.39 12.93 -5.09
N LYS A 139 2.97 11.74 -4.82
CA LYS A 139 4.16 11.24 -5.50
C LYS A 139 3.91 10.71 -6.91
N HIS A 140 2.74 10.09 -7.16
CA HIS A 140 2.42 9.40 -8.42
C HIS A 140 1.33 10.08 -9.29
N GLY A 141 0.76 11.20 -8.82
CA GLY A 141 -0.28 11.99 -9.49
C GLY A 141 -1.71 11.42 -9.33
N GLN A 142 -2.72 12.28 -9.56
CA GLN A 142 -4.14 11.90 -9.56
C GLN A 142 -4.69 11.71 -10.98
N ARG A 143 -5.47 10.64 -11.19
CA ARG A 143 -6.60 10.61 -12.14
C ARG A 143 -7.59 9.49 -11.77
N GLY A 144 -8.87 9.76 -12.02
CA GLY A 144 -9.99 9.02 -11.45
C GLY A 144 -10.42 7.77 -12.23
N GLY A 145 -11.30 7.03 -11.55
CA GLY A 145 -12.21 6.00 -12.05
C GLY A 145 -11.52 4.85 -12.78
N ALA A 146 -11.32 3.72 -12.08
CA ALA A 146 -11.28 2.45 -12.79
C ALA A 146 -12.54 2.39 -13.67
N GLU A 147 -12.38 1.99 -14.94
CA GLU A 147 -13.52 1.54 -15.74
C GLU A 147 -14.32 0.55 -14.90
N SER A 148 -15.64 0.47 -15.10
CA SER A 148 -16.51 -0.48 -14.39
C SER A 148 -16.17 -1.91 -14.81
N GLU A 149 -15.00 -2.40 -14.41
CA GLU A 149 -14.60 -3.78 -14.49
C GLU A 149 -15.37 -4.55 -13.43
N ASP A 150 -15.93 -5.68 -13.85
CA ASP A 150 -16.51 -6.66 -12.94
C ASP A 150 -15.47 -7.00 -11.84
N PRO A 151 -15.75 -6.69 -10.56
CA PRO A 151 -14.82 -6.90 -9.46
C PRO A 151 -14.35 -8.35 -9.33
N GLU A 152 -15.19 -9.33 -9.65
CA GLU A 152 -14.80 -10.74 -9.57
C GLU A 152 -13.89 -11.13 -10.73
N LYS A 153 -14.19 -10.64 -11.94
CA LYS A 153 -13.29 -10.82 -13.10
C LYS A 153 -11.91 -10.20 -12.84
N LEU A 154 -11.88 -9.01 -12.25
CA LEU A 154 -10.64 -8.35 -11.85
C LEU A 154 -9.87 -9.21 -10.84
N ARG A 155 -10.55 -9.66 -9.78
CA ARG A 155 -9.98 -10.54 -8.75
C ARG A 155 -9.40 -11.82 -9.35
N MET A 156 -10.13 -12.47 -10.23
CA MET A 156 -9.70 -13.71 -10.89
C MET A 156 -8.48 -13.49 -11.79
N SER A 157 -8.44 -12.40 -12.55
CA SER A 157 -7.30 -12.06 -13.41
C SER A 157 -6.02 -11.81 -12.59
N LEU A 158 -6.16 -11.17 -11.42
CA LEU A 158 -5.07 -10.93 -10.48
C LEU A 158 -4.59 -12.23 -9.80
N LEU A 159 -5.51 -13.12 -9.41
CA LEU A 159 -5.17 -14.45 -8.89
C LEU A 159 -4.38 -15.25 -9.92
N GLU A 160 -4.79 -15.19 -11.19
CA GLU A 160 -4.03 -15.76 -12.29
C GLU A 160 -2.67 -15.07 -12.46
N ALA A 161 -2.48 -13.79 -12.16
CA ALA A 161 -1.12 -13.20 -12.12
C ALA A 161 -0.30 -13.63 -10.90
N GLY A 162 -0.88 -14.41 -9.97
CA GLY A 162 -0.25 -14.79 -8.70
C GLY A 162 -0.40 -13.75 -7.59
N ILE A 163 -1.22 -12.71 -7.80
CA ILE A 163 -1.54 -11.69 -6.78
C ILE A 163 -2.71 -12.24 -5.95
N ARG A 164 -2.37 -12.87 -4.83
CA ARG A 164 -3.29 -13.57 -3.92
C ARG A 164 -4.18 -12.58 -3.16
N ASP A 165 -5.30 -13.05 -2.60
CA ASP A 165 -6.31 -12.20 -1.97
C ASP A 165 -5.77 -11.35 -0.81
N ASP A 166 -4.86 -11.89 -0.01
CA ASP A 166 -4.15 -11.17 1.05
C ASP A 166 -3.30 -10.02 0.49
N ALA A 167 -2.56 -10.27 -0.61
CA ALA A 167 -1.81 -9.24 -1.31
C ALA A 167 -2.76 -8.20 -1.94
N GLN A 168 -3.86 -8.63 -2.56
CA GLN A 168 -4.85 -7.71 -3.14
C GLN A 168 -5.45 -6.79 -2.08
N ALA A 169 -5.84 -7.35 -0.92
CA ALA A 169 -6.39 -6.59 0.19
C ALA A 169 -5.40 -5.54 0.71
N TYR A 170 -4.13 -5.91 0.85
CA TYR A 170 -3.07 -4.96 1.20
C TYR A 170 -2.91 -3.86 0.15
N TRP A 171 -2.75 -4.22 -1.13
CA TRP A 171 -2.49 -3.25 -2.19
C TRP A 171 -3.63 -2.23 -2.34
N ARG A 172 -4.89 -2.61 -2.09
CA ARG A 172 -6.06 -1.71 -2.12
C ARG A 172 -5.93 -0.54 -1.14
N LEU A 173 -5.12 -0.67 -0.10
CA LEU A 173 -4.88 0.39 0.88
C LEU A 173 -3.87 1.44 0.40
N VAL A 174 -2.95 1.06 -0.48
CA VAL A 174 -1.72 1.84 -0.76
C VAL A 174 -1.53 2.22 -2.22
N VAL A 175 -2.17 1.55 -3.18
CA VAL A 175 -2.09 1.88 -4.61
C VAL A 175 -3.47 2.22 -5.20
N PRO A 176 -3.52 3.04 -6.27
CA PRO A 176 -4.77 3.35 -6.93
C PRO A 176 -5.40 2.11 -7.61
N PRO A 177 -6.72 2.07 -7.82
CA PRO A 177 -7.40 0.99 -8.54
C PRO A 177 -6.84 0.70 -9.94
N THR A 178 -6.27 1.71 -10.60
CA THR A 178 -5.66 1.61 -11.93
C THR A 178 -4.48 0.63 -11.98
N GLU A 179 -3.70 0.49 -10.90
CA GLU A 179 -2.63 -0.50 -10.80
C GLU A 179 -3.18 -1.94 -10.91
N PHE A 180 -4.36 -2.20 -10.35
CA PHE A 180 -5.02 -3.49 -10.45
C PHE A 180 -5.53 -3.76 -11.86
N SER A 181 -6.19 -2.77 -12.47
CA SER A 181 -6.67 -2.90 -13.86
C SER A 181 -5.52 -3.14 -14.84
N GLU A 182 -4.37 -2.46 -14.68
CA GLU A 182 -3.20 -2.69 -15.55
C GLU A 182 -2.55 -4.07 -15.32
N ALA A 183 -2.51 -4.56 -14.07
CA ALA A 183 -2.04 -5.92 -13.80
C ALA A 183 -3.00 -7.01 -14.33
N ALA A 184 -4.30 -6.75 -14.36
CA ALA A 184 -5.30 -7.67 -14.89
C ALA A 184 -5.25 -7.79 -16.43
N LYS A 185 -4.74 -6.76 -17.13
CA LYS A 185 -4.57 -6.73 -18.59
C LYS A 185 -3.39 -7.58 -19.10
N LEU A 186 -2.58 -8.15 -18.21
CA LEU A 186 -1.44 -8.98 -18.62
C LEU A 186 -1.89 -10.15 -19.50
N VAL A 187 -1.27 -10.29 -20.67
CA VAL A 187 -1.49 -11.43 -21.57
C VAL A 187 -0.82 -12.69 -21.01
N ASP A 188 -1.15 -13.86 -21.55
CA ASP A 188 -0.77 -15.15 -20.96
C ASP A 188 0.74 -15.29 -20.69
N CYS A 189 1.62 -14.91 -21.62
CA CYS A 189 3.07 -15.00 -21.40
C CYS A 189 3.54 -14.13 -20.22
N GLN A 190 3.01 -12.91 -20.12
CA GLN A 190 3.33 -11.95 -19.06
C GLN A 190 2.76 -12.42 -17.72
N ARG A 191 1.49 -12.84 -17.70
CA ARG A 191 0.79 -13.31 -16.51
C ARG A 191 1.47 -14.53 -15.91
N ASN A 192 1.86 -15.49 -16.75
CA ASN A 192 2.58 -16.69 -16.31
C ASN A 192 4.01 -16.37 -15.82
N ALA A 193 4.71 -15.43 -16.48
CA ALA A 193 6.03 -14.97 -16.02
C ALA A 193 5.95 -14.32 -14.63
N VAL A 194 5.01 -13.40 -14.42
CA VAL A 194 4.80 -12.75 -13.11
C VAL A 194 4.41 -13.78 -12.05
N ARG A 195 3.45 -14.68 -12.34
CA ARG A 195 3.03 -15.75 -11.40
C ARG A 195 4.21 -16.62 -10.99
N HIS A 196 5.06 -17.01 -11.94
CA HIS A 196 6.25 -17.81 -11.71
C HIS A 196 7.22 -17.12 -10.75
N ILE A 197 7.56 -15.85 -11.00
CA ILE A 197 8.46 -15.10 -10.12
C ILE A 197 7.84 -14.89 -8.74
N ARG A 198 6.54 -14.57 -8.64
CA ARG A 198 5.86 -14.41 -7.35
C ARG A 198 5.96 -15.66 -6.47
N ALA A 199 5.80 -16.84 -7.07
CA ALA A 199 5.93 -18.12 -6.35
C ALA A 199 7.35 -18.37 -5.82
N LEU A 200 8.38 -18.06 -6.62
CA LEU A 200 9.78 -18.15 -6.20
C LEU A 200 10.12 -17.12 -5.13
N ALA A 201 9.78 -15.86 -5.39
CA ALA A 201 10.08 -14.72 -4.54
C ALA A 201 9.50 -14.89 -3.13
N LYS A 202 8.27 -15.42 -2.99
CA LYS A 202 7.69 -15.68 -1.66
C LYS A 202 8.58 -16.59 -0.82
N ARG A 203 8.96 -17.75 -1.36
CA ARG A 203 9.81 -18.72 -0.63
C ARG A 203 11.16 -18.11 -0.29
N ASN A 204 11.78 -17.44 -1.27
CA ASN A 204 13.10 -16.86 -1.11
C ASN A 204 13.10 -15.70 -0.10
N HIS A 205 12.04 -14.89 -0.08
CA HIS A 205 11.83 -13.85 0.94
C HIS A 205 11.76 -14.47 2.33
N ASP A 206 10.88 -15.47 2.52
CA ASP A 206 10.66 -16.11 3.81
C ASP A 206 11.97 -16.73 4.34
N ASP A 207 12.74 -17.39 3.47
CA ASP A 207 14.03 -18.01 3.81
C ASP A 207 15.13 -17.00 4.14
N ALA A 208 15.13 -15.84 3.46
CA ALA A 208 16.15 -14.81 3.64
C ALA A 208 15.90 -13.91 4.85
N LEU A 209 14.63 -13.72 5.24
CA LEU A 209 14.22 -12.71 6.22
C LEU A 209 14.92 -12.83 7.58
N PRO A 210 15.08 -14.03 8.19
CA PRO A 210 15.79 -14.15 9.47
C PRO A 210 17.26 -13.76 9.39
N LYS A 211 17.92 -14.03 8.26
CA LYS A 211 19.33 -13.65 8.04
C LYS A 211 19.44 -12.14 7.83
N LEU A 212 18.50 -11.57 7.06
CA LEU A 212 18.44 -10.13 6.83
C LEU A 212 18.22 -9.36 8.13
N GLN A 213 17.30 -9.79 8.99
CA GLN A 213 17.07 -9.18 10.30
C GLN A 213 18.35 -9.11 11.14
N ARG A 214 19.09 -10.22 11.23
CA ARG A 214 20.39 -10.25 11.94
C ARG A 214 21.41 -9.33 11.30
N ARG A 215 21.48 -9.30 9.96
CA ARG A 215 22.39 -8.40 9.24
C ARG A 215 22.08 -6.94 9.55
N ILE A 216 20.81 -6.53 9.47
CA ILE A 216 20.38 -5.16 9.77
C ILE A 216 20.75 -4.75 11.20
N ALA A 217 20.53 -5.64 12.19
CA ALA A 217 20.92 -5.39 13.57
C ALA A 217 22.45 -5.23 13.76
N SER A 218 23.26 -5.79 12.86
CA SER A 218 24.74 -5.66 12.89
C SER A 218 25.30 -4.46 12.13
N LEU A 219 24.49 -3.73 11.35
CA LEU A 219 24.96 -2.61 10.52
C LEU A 219 25.37 -1.36 11.31
N GLY A 220 24.96 -1.23 12.59
CA GLY A 220 25.41 -0.16 13.48
C GLY A 220 24.49 0.08 14.67
N SER A 221 25.00 0.74 15.71
CA SER A 221 24.30 0.98 16.99
C SER A 221 23.04 1.85 16.91
N GLY A 222 22.83 2.57 15.81
CA GLY A 222 21.67 3.44 15.58
C GLY A 222 20.56 2.82 14.71
N ILE A 223 20.71 1.56 14.28
CA ILE A 223 19.77 0.87 13.40
C ILE A 223 18.95 -0.12 14.20
N LYS A 224 17.63 0.02 14.14
CA LYS A 224 16.67 -0.82 14.83
C LYS A 224 16.12 -1.88 13.87
N GLU A 225 15.63 -2.99 14.41
CA GLU A 225 14.94 -4.00 13.60
C GLU A 225 13.74 -3.41 12.85
N THR A 226 13.05 -2.44 13.45
CA THR A 226 11.92 -1.71 12.83
C THR A 226 12.33 -0.97 11.55
N ASP A 227 13.61 -0.62 11.41
CA ASP A 227 14.11 0.05 10.21
C ASP A 227 14.11 -0.88 8.98
N LEU A 228 14.23 -2.20 9.17
CA LEU A 228 14.07 -3.16 8.08
C LEU A 228 12.66 -3.10 7.50
N TRP A 229 11.64 -3.11 8.36
CA TRP A 229 10.25 -3.10 7.93
C TRP A 229 9.89 -1.79 7.22
N MET A 230 10.39 -0.66 7.73
CA MET A 230 10.26 0.63 7.04
C MET A 230 10.97 0.64 5.69
N THR A 231 12.14 -0.01 5.59
CA THR A 231 12.90 -0.14 4.32
C THR A 231 12.15 -0.98 3.29
N LEU A 232 11.63 -2.15 3.70
CA LEU A 232 10.81 -3.01 2.84
C LEU A 232 9.52 -2.30 2.40
N ALA A 233 8.86 -1.59 3.31
CA ALA A 233 7.68 -0.78 3.01
C ALA A 233 7.99 0.36 2.03
N TRP A 234 9.10 1.08 2.22
CA TRP A 234 9.57 2.11 1.30
C TRP A 234 9.78 1.56 -0.11
N ILE A 235 10.51 0.45 -0.24
CA ILE A 235 10.75 -0.23 -1.53
C ILE A 235 9.42 -0.63 -2.15
N ARG A 236 8.56 -1.29 -1.37
CA ARG A 236 7.29 -1.84 -1.84
C ARG A 236 6.33 -0.77 -2.31
N GLU A 237 6.28 0.39 -1.68
CA GLU A 237 5.21 1.36 -1.92
C GLU A 237 5.72 2.60 -2.65
N MET A 238 6.83 3.18 -2.19
CA MET A 238 7.18 4.56 -2.49
C MET A 238 8.38 4.69 -3.45
N ALA A 239 9.30 3.71 -3.49
CA ALA A 239 10.51 3.80 -4.29
C ALA A 239 10.18 3.90 -5.79
N PRO A 240 10.54 4.99 -6.50
CA PRO A 240 10.10 5.20 -7.89
C PRO A 240 10.60 4.10 -8.82
N ILE A 241 9.74 3.64 -9.72
CA ILE A 241 10.14 2.83 -10.87
C ILE A 241 10.39 3.79 -12.02
N ILE A 242 11.62 3.80 -12.54
CA ILE A 242 12.04 4.76 -13.57
C ILE A 242 12.64 4.06 -14.77
N VAL A 243 12.61 4.75 -15.90
CA VAL A 243 13.31 4.34 -17.12
C VAL A 243 14.28 5.46 -17.50
N HIS A 244 15.58 5.16 -17.47
CA HIS A 244 16.59 6.09 -18.00
C HIS A 244 16.46 6.19 -19.51
N VAL A 245 16.53 7.42 -20.02
CA VAL A 245 16.34 7.76 -21.44
C VAL A 245 17.37 8.78 -21.91
N GLN A 246 17.83 8.60 -23.14
CA GLN A 246 18.75 9.50 -23.82
C GLN A 246 17.95 10.40 -24.79
N LEU A 247 17.56 11.60 -24.33
CA LEU A 247 16.53 12.41 -24.99
C LEU A 247 16.90 12.87 -26.41
N ASP A 248 18.15 13.21 -26.69
CA ASP A 248 18.65 13.52 -28.05
C ASP A 248 18.40 12.37 -29.04
N LYS A 249 18.48 11.12 -28.59
CA LYS A 249 18.19 9.94 -29.41
C LYS A 249 16.70 9.60 -29.42
N MET A 250 16.03 9.75 -28.29
CA MET A 250 14.67 9.24 -28.08
C MET A 250 13.56 10.21 -28.45
N ILE A 251 13.80 11.52 -28.46
CA ILE A 251 12.73 12.51 -28.57
C ILE A 251 11.93 12.38 -29.88
N LYS A 252 12.60 12.05 -30.99
CA LYS A 252 11.94 11.85 -32.30
C LYS A 252 10.99 10.64 -32.29
N PHE A 253 11.33 9.60 -31.55
CA PHE A 253 10.45 8.45 -31.35
C PHE A 253 9.29 8.80 -30.43
N MET A 254 9.54 9.52 -29.33
CA MET A 254 8.48 9.96 -28.41
C MET A 254 7.45 10.89 -29.09
N GLU A 255 7.87 11.69 -30.08
CA GLU A 255 6.95 12.52 -30.86
C GLU A 255 5.95 11.72 -31.70
N SER A 256 6.35 10.54 -32.18
CA SER A 256 5.60 9.76 -33.17
C SER A 256 4.95 8.49 -32.59
N ASP A 257 5.61 7.83 -31.64
CA ASP A 257 5.10 6.63 -30.97
C ASP A 257 4.22 7.00 -29.77
N THR A 258 3.42 6.03 -29.34
CA THR A 258 2.55 6.10 -28.17
C THR A 258 3.07 5.25 -27.01
N HIS A 259 4.12 4.45 -27.24
CA HIS A 259 4.64 3.50 -26.26
C HIS A 259 6.16 3.59 -26.11
N TYR A 260 6.63 3.29 -24.90
CA TYR A 260 8.03 2.90 -24.68
C TYR A 260 8.22 1.46 -25.16
N ARG A 261 9.20 1.29 -26.06
CA ARG A 261 9.47 0.04 -26.80
C ARG A 261 10.68 -0.68 -26.24
N ASN A 262 10.68 -2.01 -26.29
CA ASN A 262 11.87 -2.79 -26.00
C ASN A 262 12.70 -3.02 -27.28
N GLN A 263 13.92 -3.53 -27.10
CA GLN A 263 14.84 -3.75 -28.23
C GLN A 263 14.37 -4.81 -29.25
N PHE A 264 13.44 -5.72 -28.90
CA PHE A 264 12.89 -6.67 -29.87
C PHE A 264 11.96 -5.98 -30.87
N GLU A 265 11.45 -4.80 -30.53
CA GLU A 265 10.65 -3.96 -31.40
C GLU A 265 11.51 -2.96 -32.19
N THR A 266 12.56 -2.42 -31.57
CA THR A 266 13.34 -1.31 -32.14
C THR A 266 14.66 -1.73 -32.79
N ALA A 267 15.17 -2.92 -32.47
CA ALA A 267 16.54 -3.35 -32.78
C ALA A 267 17.65 -2.39 -32.28
N THR A 268 17.35 -1.60 -31.24
CA THR A 268 18.29 -0.64 -30.62
C THR A 268 18.34 -0.84 -29.10
N SER A 269 19.51 -0.62 -28.49
CA SER A 269 19.73 -0.82 -27.05
C SER A 269 21.01 -0.11 -26.59
N GLY A 270 21.07 0.21 -25.29
CA GLY A 270 22.34 0.56 -24.61
C GLY A 270 23.16 -0.67 -24.20
N GLY A 271 22.62 -1.88 -24.36
CA GLY A 271 23.25 -3.15 -24.02
C GLY A 271 23.45 -4.08 -25.23
N LEU A 272 23.51 -5.40 -24.99
CA LEU A 272 23.81 -6.41 -26.01
C LEU A 272 22.66 -6.60 -27.02
N LEU A 273 22.93 -6.25 -28.28
CA LEU A 273 22.02 -6.44 -29.43
C LEU A 273 22.18 -7.83 -30.08
N LYS A 274 21.86 -8.90 -29.34
CA LYS A 274 21.81 -10.27 -29.87
C LYS A 274 20.51 -10.96 -29.44
N PRO A 275 19.48 -11.04 -30.32
CA PRO A 275 18.18 -11.58 -29.98
C PRO A 275 18.23 -12.96 -29.31
N ALA A 276 18.95 -13.92 -29.88
CA ALA A 276 19.05 -15.27 -29.32
C ALA A 276 19.63 -15.33 -27.89
N VAL A 277 20.59 -14.45 -27.58
CA VAL A 277 21.17 -14.35 -26.22
C VAL A 277 20.15 -13.77 -25.24
N ARG A 278 19.37 -12.79 -25.69
CA ARG A 278 18.36 -12.10 -24.88
C ARG A 278 17.14 -12.98 -24.64
N GLU A 279 16.73 -13.75 -25.65
CA GLU A 279 15.71 -14.79 -25.52
C GLU A 279 16.15 -15.86 -24.53
N LYS A 280 17.42 -16.26 -24.54
CA LYS A 280 17.98 -17.17 -23.52
C LYS A 280 17.90 -16.56 -22.12
N TRP A 281 18.26 -15.29 -21.94
CA TRP A 281 18.14 -14.64 -20.62
C TRP A 281 16.68 -14.55 -20.17
N GLU A 282 15.74 -14.11 -21.02
CA GLU A 282 14.31 -14.11 -20.67
C GLU A 282 13.78 -15.52 -20.36
N ARG A 283 14.28 -16.56 -21.04
CA ARG A 283 13.95 -17.95 -20.72
C ARG A 283 14.46 -18.37 -19.34
N ASP A 284 15.72 -18.05 -19.02
CA ASP A 284 16.36 -18.37 -17.74
C ASP A 284 15.70 -17.61 -16.56
N LEU A 285 15.23 -16.38 -16.82
CA LEU A 285 14.54 -15.53 -15.83
C LEU A 285 13.07 -15.91 -15.64
N PHE A 286 12.36 -16.21 -16.71
CA PHE A 286 10.90 -16.34 -16.71
C PHE A 286 10.42 -17.72 -17.10
N GLY A 287 11.23 -18.76 -16.92
CA GLY A 287 10.82 -20.15 -17.17
C GLY A 287 10.36 -20.44 -18.60
N GLY A 288 10.83 -19.68 -19.59
CA GLY A 288 10.44 -19.83 -21.00
C GLY A 288 9.06 -19.32 -21.38
N TYR A 289 8.33 -18.63 -20.49
CA TYR A 289 6.98 -18.11 -20.82
C TYR A 289 6.99 -17.07 -21.96
N TYR A 290 8.14 -16.46 -22.24
CA TYR A 290 8.31 -15.52 -23.36
C TYR A 290 8.80 -16.15 -24.67
N ASP A 291 9.06 -17.46 -24.73
CA ASP A 291 9.67 -18.12 -25.89
C ASP A 291 8.92 -17.88 -27.20
N LYS A 292 7.59 -17.79 -27.15
CA LYS A 292 6.70 -17.56 -28.29
C LYS A 292 6.16 -16.14 -28.36
N ALA A 293 6.62 -15.24 -27.50
CA ALA A 293 6.10 -13.89 -27.39
C ALA A 293 6.59 -13.01 -28.55
N LYS A 294 5.68 -12.17 -29.07
CA LYS A 294 6.01 -11.10 -29.99
C LYS A 294 6.79 -10.01 -29.26
N GLY A 295 7.56 -9.20 -30.00
CA GLY A 295 8.35 -8.10 -29.42
C GLY A 295 7.52 -7.20 -28.48
N PHE A 296 6.31 -6.82 -28.89
CA PHE A 296 5.41 -6.00 -28.06
C PHE A 296 5.03 -6.67 -26.73
N ASP A 297 4.85 -7.98 -26.69
CA ASP A 297 4.44 -8.69 -25.48
C ASP A 297 5.62 -8.97 -24.54
N ARG A 298 6.85 -8.93 -25.05
CA ARG A 298 8.07 -9.11 -24.25
C ARG A 298 8.26 -7.99 -23.23
N CYS A 299 9.05 -8.32 -22.23
CA CYS A 299 9.30 -7.48 -21.08
C CYS A 299 10.02 -6.17 -21.46
N LYS A 300 9.69 -5.07 -20.77
CA LYS A 300 10.42 -3.79 -20.87
C LYS A 300 11.33 -3.67 -19.65
N TYR A 301 12.37 -2.86 -19.75
CA TYR A 301 13.38 -2.76 -18.72
C TYR A 301 13.50 -1.34 -18.18
N GLY A 302 13.61 -1.23 -16.86
CA GLY A 302 13.81 0.01 -16.12
C GLY A 302 14.66 -0.26 -14.90
N VAL A 303 14.55 0.60 -13.90
CA VAL A 303 15.28 0.48 -12.64
C VAL A 303 14.44 1.01 -11.48
N LEU A 304 14.55 0.35 -10.33
CA LEU A 304 13.99 0.82 -9.08
C LEU A 304 14.94 1.83 -8.45
N ASN A 305 14.48 3.07 -8.30
CA ASN A 305 15.22 4.13 -7.60
C ASN A 305 15.05 3.98 -6.07
N ALA A 306 15.57 2.89 -5.51
CA ALA A 306 15.41 2.55 -4.10
C ALA A 306 15.98 3.61 -3.14
N MET A 307 16.96 4.40 -3.58
CA MET A 307 17.59 5.46 -2.78
C MET A 307 16.95 6.83 -3.01
N ASN A 308 15.87 6.92 -3.80
CA ASN A 308 15.15 8.17 -4.08
C ASN A 308 16.06 9.31 -4.59
N ASP A 309 17.09 9.00 -5.36
CA ASP A 309 18.03 10.01 -5.83
C ASP A 309 17.39 10.81 -6.97
N HIS A 310 17.38 12.15 -6.84
CA HIS A 310 16.84 13.08 -7.83
C HIS A 310 17.50 13.01 -9.23
N ARG A 311 18.66 12.34 -9.34
CA ARG A 311 19.35 12.09 -10.62
C ARG A 311 18.86 10.81 -11.31
N GLY A 312 17.92 10.09 -10.70
CA GLY A 312 17.64 8.69 -11.01
C GLY A 312 18.72 7.79 -10.41
N VAL A 313 19.03 6.67 -11.05
CA VAL A 313 20.11 5.77 -10.62
C VAL A 313 21.37 6.07 -11.43
N VAL A 314 22.34 6.75 -10.83
CA VAL A 314 23.53 7.25 -11.56
C VAL A 314 24.36 6.14 -12.23
N LYS A 315 24.30 4.89 -11.71
CA LYS A 315 24.95 3.73 -12.35
C LYS A 315 24.25 3.26 -13.63
N CYS A 316 23.07 3.79 -13.93
CA CYS A 316 22.33 3.56 -15.18
C CYS A 316 22.61 4.65 -16.23
N ALA A 317 23.58 5.54 -16.03
CA ALA A 317 23.89 6.64 -16.96
C ALA A 317 24.15 6.18 -18.42
N GLN A 318 24.61 4.94 -18.63
CA GLN A 318 24.77 4.36 -19.97
C GLN A 318 23.45 4.24 -20.75
N TYR A 319 22.32 4.16 -20.05
CA TYR A 319 20.98 4.07 -20.64
C TYR A 319 20.33 5.45 -20.85
N GLY A 320 20.86 6.50 -20.20
CA GLY A 320 20.38 7.85 -20.34
C GLY A 320 20.72 8.75 -19.16
N ASP A 321 20.89 10.03 -19.46
CA ASP A 321 21.08 11.11 -18.48
C ASP A 321 19.78 11.70 -17.93
N SER A 322 18.64 11.37 -18.54
CA SER A 322 17.30 11.80 -18.17
C SER A 322 16.48 10.56 -17.84
N TYR A 323 15.32 10.71 -17.21
CA TYR A 323 14.48 9.55 -16.88
C TYR A 323 12.99 9.86 -16.87
N LEU A 324 12.20 8.83 -17.16
CA LEU A 324 10.76 8.81 -17.02
C LEU A 324 10.42 8.17 -15.67
N VAL A 325 9.55 8.81 -14.89
CA VAL A 325 8.94 8.21 -13.71
C VAL A 325 7.65 7.51 -14.14
N LEU A 326 7.53 6.24 -13.80
CA LEU A 326 6.41 5.42 -14.17
C LEU A 326 5.34 5.35 -13.07
N ARG A 327 4.11 5.11 -13.48
CA ARG A 327 2.93 4.81 -12.65
C ARG A 327 2.11 3.69 -13.29
N ASP A 328 1.25 3.04 -12.51
CA ASP A 328 0.37 1.96 -12.99
C ASP A 328 1.16 0.77 -13.58
N VAL A 329 2.34 0.50 -13.01
CA VAL A 329 3.25 -0.59 -13.40
C VAL A 329 3.66 -1.49 -12.24
N ARG A 330 3.46 -1.05 -11.00
CA ARG A 330 4.07 -1.62 -9.82
C ARG A 330 3.68 -3.08 -9.60
N LEU A 331 2.39 -3.40 -9.77
CA LEU A 331 1.86 -4.76 -9.55
C LEU A 331 2.27 -5.77 -10.64
N ARG A 332 2.79 -5.28 -11.77
CA ARG A 332 3.21 -6.07 -12.93
C ARG A 332 4.72 -6.01 -13.19
N CYS A 333 5.50 -5.67 -12.17
CA CYS A 333 6.96 -5.64 -12.23
C CYS A 333 7.62 -6.77 -11.45
N THR A 334 8.75 -7.27 -11.96
CA THR A 334 9.73 -8.05 -11.20
C THR A 334 11.05 -7.29 -11.10
N PHE A 335 11.90 -7.70 -10.15
CA PHE A 335 13.10 -6.94 -9.80
C PHE A 335 14.28 -7.87 -9.59
N SER A 336 15.45 -7.50 -10.11
CA SER A 336 16.71 -8.16 -9.82
C SER A 336 17.64 -7.28 -8.98
N PRO A 337 18.55 -7.86 -8.17
CA PRO A 337 19.49 -7.11 -7.33
C PRO A 337 20.58 -6.37 -8.14
N GLU A 338 20.68 -6.70 -9.42
CA GLU A 338 21.70 -6.25 -10.37
C GLU A 338 21.18 -6.40 -11.80
N ASP A 339 22.02 -6.09 -12.79
CA ASP A 339 21.77 -6.41 -14.20
C ASP A 339 21.37 -7.89 -14.39
N SER A 340 20.29 -8.13 -15.12
CA SER A 340 19.69 -9.46 -15.21
C SER A 340 20.36 -10.40 -16.22
N ALA A 341 21.44 -9.99 -16.90
CA ALA A 341 22.14 -10.85 -17.83
C ALA A 341 22.72 -12.09 -17.14
N ASN A 342 22.36 -13.28 -17.63
CA ASN A 342 22.74 -14.58 -17.06
C ASN A 342 22.25 -14.83 -15.62
N LEU A 343 21.34 -14.00 -15.11
CA LEU A 343 20.72 -14.20 -13.82
C LEU A 343 19.74 -15.38 -13.86
N LYS A 344 19.44 -15.95 -12.70
CA LYS A 344 18.45 -17.02 -12.53
C LYS A 344 17.16 -16.48 -11.91
N ALA A 345 16.04 -17.10 -12.26
CA ALA A 345 14.71 -16.73 -11.80
C ALA A 345 14.60 -16.60 -10.26
N GLU A 346 15.33 -17.41 -9.50
CA GLU A 346 15.30 -17.41 -8.03
C GLU A 346 15.85 -16.12 -7.42
N ARG A 347 16.67 -15.36 -8.17
CA ARG A 347 17.19 -14.06 -7.71
C ARG A 347 16.24 -12.90 -8.02
N LEU A 348 15.12 -13.16 -8.69
CA LEU A 348 14.10 -12.14 -8.93
C LEU A 348 13.15 -12.04 -7.75
N ALA A 349 12.69 -10.83 -7.49
CA ALA A 349 11.66 -10.50 -6.51
C ALA A 349 10.43 -9.90 -7.19
N VAL A 350 9.33 -9.92 -6.44
CA VAL A 350 8.27 -8.92 -6.56
C VAL A 350 8.29 -8.04 -5.31
N LEU A 351 7.60 -6.90 -5.35
CA LEU A 351 7.63 -5.94 -4.25
C LEU A 351 7.02 -6.44 -2.95
N ASP A 352 6.12 -7.42 -3.04
CA ASP A 352 5.57 -8.12 -1.87
C ASP A 352 6.63 -8.95 -1.14
N TYR A 353 7.57 -9.49 -1.92
CA TYR A 353 8.52 -10.49 -1.47
C TYR A 353 9.93 -10.12 -1.93
N TYR A 354 10.51 -9.10 -1.28
CA TYR A 354 11.77 -8.47 -1.69
C TYR A 354 12.97 -8.79 -0.77
N GLY A 355 12.79 -9.54 0.31
CA GLY A 355 13.79 -9.72 1.37
C GLY A 355 15.09 -10.36 0.88
N HIS A 356 15.03 -11.35 -0.02
CA HIS A 356 16.23 -11.95 -0.60
C HIS A 356 16.99 -10.98 -1.49
N VAL A 357 16.32 -10.19 -2.31
CA VAL A 357 16.97 -9.15 -3.13
C VAL A 357 17.59 -8.06 -2.26
N LEU A 358 16.90 -7.62 -1.20
CA LEU A 358 17.46 -6.66 -0.23
C LEU A 358 18.68 -7.23 0.50
N SER A 359 18.70 -8.55 0.75
CA SER A 359 19.85 -9.23 1.35
C SER A 359 21.10 -9.22 0.47
N GLU A 360 20.97 -8.94 -0.83
CA GLU A 360 22.09 -8.85 -1.77
C GLU A 360 22.64 -7.43 -1.93
N TYR A 361 21.99 -6.42 -1.35
CA TYR A 361 22.54 -5.06 -1.31
C TYR A 361 23.84 -5.09 -0.52
N SER A 362 24.83 -4.29 -0.92
CA SER A 362 26.00 -4.04 -0.06
C SER A 362 25.59 -3.30 1.22
N ASP A 363 26.43 -3.32 2.25
CA ASP A 363 26.16 -2.58 3.49
C ASP A 363 25.97 -1.09 3.22
N GLN A 364 26.72 -0.53 2.27
CA GLN A 364 26.59 0.87 1.88
C GLN A 364 25.23 1.17 1.22
N GLU A 365 24.77 0.30 0.32
CA GLU A 365 23.44 0.43 -0.29
C GLU A 365 22.30 0.26 0.72
N LEU A 366 22.46 -0.66 1.69
CA LEU A 366 21.48 -0.85 2.75
C LEU A 366 21.38 0.38 3.63
N LEU A 367 22.51 0.90 4.11
CA LEU A 367 22.54 2.11 4.95
C LEU A 367 21.88 3.30 4.24
N GLU A 368 22.19 3.51 2.96
CA GLU A 368 21.59 4.57 2.16
C GLU A 368 20.08 4.39 2.00
N THR A 369 19.62 3.17 1.73
CA THR A 369 18.17 2.88 1.59
C THR A 369 17.44 3.03 2.92
N ILE A 370 18.04 2.58 4.02
CA ILE A 370 17.49 2.71 5.38
C ILE A 370 17.35 4.19 5.73
N GLN A 371 18.35 5.01 5.41
CA GLN A 371 18.32 6.45 5.65
C GLN A 371 17.14 7.13 4.93
N VAL A 372 16.90 6.76 3.67
CA VAL A 372 15.76 7.24 2.87
C VAL A 372 14.44 6.74 3.44
N ALA A 373 14.36 5.48 3.89
CA ALA A 373 13.15 4.89 4.42
C ALA A 373 12.75 5.43 5.81
N LYS A 374 13.74 5.77 6.64
CA LYS A 374 13.54 6.28 8.01
C LYS A 374 13.15 7.74 8.07
N SER A 375 13.32 8.52 7.00
CA SER A 375 13.13 9.96 7.05
C SER A 375 11.67 10.34 7.33
N SER A 376 11.34 10.51 8.61
CA SER A 376 10.09 11.14 9.06
C SER A 376 10.20 12.67 9.18
N ASP A 377 11.43 13.21 9.12
CA ASP A 377 11.73 14.61 9.49
C ASP A 377 12.65 15.38 8.53
N ALA A 378 13.26 14.71 7.55
CA ALA A 378 14.14 15.32 6.55
C ALA A 378 14.18 14.42 5.31
N ALA A 379 13.59 14.81 4.16
CA ALA A 379 13.62 14.04 2.92
C ALA A 379 15.05 13.90 2.46
N LEU A 380 15.69 12.82 2.92
CA LEU A 380 17.03 12.49 2.52
C LEU A 380 16.88 11.90 1.13
N LEU A 381 17.17 12.74 0.13
CA LEU A 381 17.61 12.25 -1.16
C LEU A 381 18.81 11.38 -0.88
N GLY A 382 18.66 10.07 -1.11
CA GLY A 382 19.78 9.17 -1.04
C GLY A 382 20.72 9.40 -2.22
N ASP A 383 21.90 8.81 -2.11
CA ASP A 383 22.93 8.88 -3.12
C ASP A 383 23.06 7.55 -3.86
N SER A 384 22.50 7.47 -5.07
CA SER A 384 22.62 6.27 -5.89
C SER A 384 24.05 5.99 -6.38
N SER A 385 25.02 6.90 -6.12
CA SER A 385 26.44 6.64 -6.40
C SER A 385 27.03 5.51 -5.57
N LYS A 386 26.37 5.18 -4.43
CA LYS A 386 26.73 4.06 -3.55
C LYS A 386 26.45 2.69 -4.17
N VAL A 387 25.59 2.64 -5.19
CA VAL A 387 25.30 1.40 -5.91
C VAL A 387 26.56 0.93 -6.63
N GLY A 388 26.89 -0.36 -6.50
CA GLY A 388 28.03 -0.95 -7.20
C GLY A 388 27.87 -0.94 -8.73
N ALA A 389 28.97 -1.11 -9.46
CA ALA A 389 28.90 -1.26 -10.92
C ALA A 389 28.02 -2.46 -11.29
N MET A 390 27.09 -2.27 -12.23
CA MET A 390 26.07 -3.27 -12.63
C MET A 390 25.14 -3.75 -11.50
N LYS A 391 25.22 -3.20 -10.29
CA LYS A 391 24.36 -3.55 -9.14
C LYS A 391 23.08 -2.72 -9.06
N TYR A 392 22.69 -2.02 -10.13
CA TYR A 392 21.41 -1.31 -10.14
C TYR A 392 20.25 -2.28 -10.04
N LYS A 393 19.17 -1.85 -9.38
CA LYS A 393 18.04 -2.72 -9.06
C LYS A 393 17.11 -2.77 -10.26
N GLU A 394 17.50 -3.57 -11.25
CA GLU A 394 16.83 -3.60 -12.54
C GLU A 394 15.38 -4.04 -12.36
N THR A 395 14.48 -3.34 -13.06
CA THR A 395 13.05 -3.61 -13.07
C THR A 395 12.66 -4.20 -14.41
N GLN A 396 12.03 -5.36 -14.37
CA GLN A 396 11.41 -6.01 -15.53
C GLN A 396 9.91 -5.70 -15.49
N ILE A 397 9.45 -4.91 -16.47
CA ILE A 397 8.09 -4.39 -16.56
C ILE A 397 7.31 -5.28 -17.53
N HIS A 398 6.34 -6.04 -17.00
CA HIS A 398 5.47 -6.91 -17.79
C HIS A 398 4.24 -6.14 -18.26
N GLY A 399 3.85 -6.29 -19.53
CA GLY A 399 2.79 -5.48 -20.14
C GLY A 399 3.32 -4.32 -20.99
N GLU A 400 2.42 -3.50 -21.50
CA GLU A 400 2.78 -2.30 -22.26
C GLU A 400 3.27 -1.16 -21.36
N VAL A 401 3.95 -0.17 -21.93
CA VAL A 401 4.28 1.09 -21.26
C VAL A 401 3.84 2.22 -22.19
N ALA A 402 2.52 2.42 -22.28
CA ALA A 402 1.91 3.54 -22.99
C ALA A 402 2.30 4.89 -22.35
N PHE A 403 2.78 5.82 -23.15
CA PHE A 403 3.25 7.14 -22.72
C PHE A 403 2.18 7.96 -22.01
N GLU A 404 0.95 7.98 -22.54
CA GLU A 404 -0.15 8.74 -21.95
C GLU A 404 -0.63 8.18 -20.59
N LYS A 405 -0.58 6.85 -20.45
CA LYS A 405 -1.10 6.16 -19.27
C LYS A 405 -0.05 6.02 -18.18
N HIS A 406 1.11 5.46 -18.53
CA HIS A 406 2.07 4.92 -17.56
C HIS A 406 3.23 5.85 -17.24
N VAL A 407 3.42 6.93 -17.99
CA VAL A 407 4.45 7.93 -17.67
C VAL A 407 3.79 9.07 -16.92
N GLU A 408 4.22 9.25 -15.68
CA GLU A 408 3.75 10.35 -14.86
C GLU A 408 4.57 11.62 -15.11
N ARG A 409 5.90 11.47 -15.14
CA ARG A 409 6.83 12.59 -15.17
C ARG A 409 8.03 12.31 -16.08
N LEU A 410 8.45 13.33 -16.81
CA LEU A 410 9.78 13.39 -17.40
C LEU A 410 10.68 14.29 -16.55
N VAL A 411 11.80 13.72 -16.08
CA VAL A 411 12.90 14.48 -15.48
C VAL A 411 14.02 14.59 -16.51
N ALA A 412 14.15 15.78 -17.10
CA ALA A 412 15.16 16.05 -18.13
C ALA A 412 16.46 16.57 -17.51
N HIS A 413 17.59 16.07 -17.99
CA HIS A 413 18.89 16.59 -17.60
C HIS A 413 19.02 18.07 -18.01
N SER A 414 19.52 18.92 -17.12
CA SER A 414 19.56 20.37 -17.34
C SER A 414 20.44 20.79 -18.53
N LYS A 415 21.26 19.87 -19.07
CA LYS A 415 22.09 20.09 -20.28
C LYS A 415 21.27 20.41 -21.54
N TYR A 416 20.00 20.01 -21.60
CA TYR A 416 19.14 20.30 -22.76
C TYR A 416 18.55 21.71 -22.70
N ARG A 417 18.70 22.45 -21.59
CA ARG A 417 18.27 23.85 -21.51
C ARG A 417 18.98 24.69 -22.57
N GLY A 418 18.22 25.52 -23.27
CA GLY A 418 18.69 26.37 -24.37
C GLY A 418 19.13 25.61 -25.62
N ARG A 419 18.95 24.28 -25.68
CA ARG A 419 19.28 23.48 -26.87
C ARG A 419 18.06 23.30 -27.78
N ALA A 420 18.34 22.87 -29.01
CA ALA A 420 17.31 22.63 -30.04
C ALA A 420 16.26 21.58 -29.61
N GLU A 421 16.61 20.67 -28.70
CA GLU A 421 15.70 19.65 -28.18
C GLU A 421 14.72 20.18 -27.13
N GLU A 422 15.03 21.27 -26.41
CA GLU A 422 14.18 21.75 -25.30
C GLU A 422 12.71 21.98 -25.70
N PRO A 423 12.40 22.70 -26.81
CA PRO A 423 11.02 22.91 -27.22
C PRO A 423 10.29 21.60 -27.50
N ARG A 424 11.01 20.61 -28.07
CA ARG A 424 10.47 19.29 -28.41
C ARG A 424 10.21 18.46 -27.16
N ILE A 425 11.14 18.47 -26.21
CA ILE A 425 11.01 17.83 -24.89
C ILE A 425 9.77 18.36 -24.16
N LYS A 426 9.59 19.69 -24.12
CA LYS A 426 8.42 20.33 -23.53
C LYS A 426 7.13 19.98 -24.27
N ALA A 427 7.15 19.99 -25.61
CA ALA A 427 5.98 19.65 -26.42
C ALA A 427 5.53 18.19 -26.23
N VAL A 428 6.46 17.23 -26.18
CA VAL A 428 6.14 15.82 -25.89
C VAL A 428 5.55 15.66 -24.49
N SER A 429 6.13 16.33 -23.49
CA SER A 429 5.60 16.29 -22.12
C SER A 429 4.16 16.83 -22.08
N GLN A 430 3.89 17.93 -22.76
CA GLN A 430 2.53 18.50 -22.87
C GLN A 430 1.57 17.57 -23.63
N LYS A 431 2.02 16.99 -24.77
CA LYS A 431 1.23 16.09 -25.61
C LYS A 431 0.64 14.93 -24.81
N PHE A 432 1.44 14.31 -23.95
CA PHE A 432 1.03 13.16 -23.15
C PHE A 432 0.58 13.51 -21.73
N GLY A 433 0.54 14.80 -21.38
CA GLY A 433 0.13 15.26 -20.05
C GLY A 433 1.11 14.89 -18.93
N TRP A 434 2.39 14.72 -19.25
CA TRP A 434 3.42 14.43 -18.25
C TRP A 434 3.70 15.65 -17.39
N LYS A 435 3.88 15.42 -16.09
CA LYS A 435 4.59 16.39 -15.25
C LYS A 435 6.02 16.52 -15.81
N PHE A 436 6.57 17.72 -15.69
CA PHE A 436 7.91 18.00 -16.19
C PHE A 436 8.73 18.68 -15.11
N SER A 437 10.00 18.29 -14.99
CA SER A 437 10.99 18.99 -14.21
C SER A 437 12.36 18.85 -14.84
N TRP A 438 13.16 19.90 -14.71
CA TRP A 438 14.60 19.77 -14.92
C TRP A 438 15.24 19.11 -13.70
N MET A 439 16.32 18.36 -13.89
CA MET A 439 16.95 17.60 -12.81
C MET A 439 17.40 18.48 -11.62
N ASP A 440 17.83 19.71 -11.87
CA ASP A 440 18.18 20.70 -10.83
C ASP A 440 16.96 21.26 -10.07
N GLU A 441 15.81 21.35 -10.74
CA GLU A 441 14.53 21.72 -10.13
C GLU A 441 13.90 20.53 -9.38
N GLU A 442 14.10 19.32 -9.88
CA GLU A 442 13.60 18.09 -9.30
C GLU A 442 14.13 17.88 -7.88
N ARG A 443 15.42 18.20 -7.66
CA ARG A 443 16.02 18.25 -6.33
C ARG A 443 15.18 19.09 -5.36
N LYS A 444 14.90 20.33 -5.76
CA LYS A 444 14.16 21.31 -4.97
C LYS A 444 12.69 20.93 -4.79
N ARG A 445 12.09 20.23 -5.76
CA ARG A 445 10.71 19.73 -5.67
C ARG A 445 10.61 18.62 -4.63
N MET A 446 11.50 17.63 -4.72
CA MET A 446 11.53 16.50 -3.79
C MET A 446 11.78 16.96 -2.35
N GLU A 447 12.62 17.98 -2.16
CA GLU A 447 12.82 18.66 -0.86
C GLU A 447 11.57 19.44 -0.35
N ARG A 448 10.60 19.79 -1.21
CA ARG A 448 9.40 20.58 -0.82
C ARG A 448 8.16 19.73 -0.54
N GLU A 449 7.93 18.64 -1.28
CA GLU A 449 6.78 17.74 -1.10
C GLU A 449 6.74 17.05 0.28
N GLU A 450 7.85 17.15 1.00
CA GLU A 450 8.12 16.63 2.33
C GLU A 450 7.27 17.23 3.48
N ARG A 451 6.76 18.47 3.36
CA ARG A 451 6.17 19.20 4.50
C ARG A 451 4.72 18.82 4.85
N ALA A 452 4.14 17.81 4.21
CA ALA A 452 2.75 17.40 4.47
C ALA A 452 2.66 16.33 5.57
N LYS A 453 2.79 16.74 6.83
CA LYS A 453 2.36 15.95 8.00
C LYS A 453 0.89 16.24 8.30
N LEU A 454 0.16 15.26 8.84
CA LEU A 454 -1.03 15.58 9.61
C LEU A 454 -0.56 16.38 10.83
N GLY A 455 -1.02 17.62 10.99
CA GLY A 455 -0.62 18.43 12.15
C GLY A 455 -1.01 17.73 13.46
N SER A 456 -0.21 17.90 14.52
CA SER A 456 -0.52 17.36 15.86
C SER A 456 -1.96 17.63 16.28
N ALA A 457 -2.49 18.82 15.95
CA ALA A 457 -3.88 19.19 16.21
C ALA A 457 -4.93 18.27 15.55
N ALA A 458 -4.71 17.83 14.30
CA ALA A 458 -5.64 16.94 13.60
C ALA A 458 -5.53 15.48 14.08
N TRP A 459 -4.37 15.08 14.61
CA TRP A 459 -4.22 13.82 15.31
C TRP A 459 -4.88 13.89 16.69
N GLU A 460 -4.64 14.94 17.45
CA GLU A 460 -5.27 15.20 18.75
C GLU A 460 -6.80 15.28 18.65
N GLU A 461 -7.35 15.85 17.57
CA GLU A 461 -8.79 15.82 17.30
C GLU A 461 -9.31 14.39 17.08
N ARG A 462 -8.60 13.59 16.26
CA ARG A 462 -8.95 12.17 16.03
C ARG A 462 -8.80 11.32 17.29
N LEU A 463 -7.76 11.57 18.08
CA LEU A 463 -7.49 10.88 19.34
C LEU A 463 -8.48 11.32 20.42
N SER A 464 -8.85 12.60 20.45
CA SER A 464 -9.90 13.13 21.31
C SER A 464 -11.25 12.55 20.92
N ALA A 465 -11.58 12.36 19.64
CA ALA A 465 -12.78 11.64 19.22
C ALA A 465 -12.76 10.15 19.62
N LEU A 466 -11.58 9.53 19.67
CA LEU A 466 -11.34 8.18 20.21
C LEU A 466 -11.48 8.12 21.74
N MET A 467 -11.05 9.17 22.44
CA MET A 467 -11.04 9.31 23.91
C MET A 467 -12.31 9.97 24.46
N GLU A 468 -13.12 10.61 23.61
CA GLU A 468 -14.39 11.24 23.95
C GLU A 468 -15.30 10.14 24.47
N LYS A 469 -15.50 10.20 25.79
CA LYS A 469 -16.01 9.09 26.58
C LYS A 469 -17.46 8.79 26.22
N GLY A 470 -17.61 7.76 25.40
CA GLY A 470 -18.80 6.92 25.31
C GLY A 470 -19.73 7.25 24.16
N VAL A 471 -20.53 6.24 23.79
CA VAL A 471 -21.62 6.41 22.83
C VAL A 471 -22.54 7.51 23.36
N PRO A 472 -22.91 8.53 22.58
CA PRO A 472 -23.88 9.53 23.01
C PRO A 472 -25.19 8.87 23.48
N ASP A 473 -25.87 9.45 24.47
CA ASP A 473 -27.20 8.99 24.85
C ASP A 473 -28.17 9.29 23.69
N VAL A 474 -28.99 8.31 23.33
CA VAL A 474 -30.02 8.44 22.30
C VAL A 474 -31.26 9.07 22.94
N LYS A 475 -31.82 10.09 22.29
CA LYS A 475 -33.06 10.74 22.75
C LYS A 475 -34.25 9.79 22.56
N ASP A 476 -35.24 9.90 23.44
CA ASP A 476 -36.52 9.17 23.35
C ASP A 476 -36.45 7.64 23.48
N VAL A 477 -35.42 7.12 24.16
CA VAL A 477 -35.34 5.69 24.51
C VAL A 477 -36.42 5.32 25.54
N PRO A 478 -37.24 4.27 25.31
CA PRO A 478 -38.26 3.83 26.25
C PRO A 478 -37.72 3.51 27.65
N HIS A 479 -38.48 3.84 28.69
CA HIS A 479 -38.10 3.59 30.09
C HIS A 479 -37.78 2.10 30.32
N GLY A 480 -36.63 1.81 30.95
CA GLY A 480 -36.14 0.45 31.20
C GLY A 480 -35.18 -0.10 30.13
N PHE A 481 -34.89 0.68 29.07
CA PHE A 481 -33.93 0.33 28.04
C PHE A 481 -32.67 1.19 28.10
N CYS A 482 -31.56 0.65 27.63
CA CYS A 482 -30.25 1.29 27.65
C CYS A 482 -30.30 2.62 26.92
N LYS A 483 -29.99 3.70 27.63
CA LYS A 483 -29.98 5.07 27.07
C LYS A 483 -28.98 5.27 25.93
N LYS A 484 -28.05 4.34 25.71
CA LYS A 484 -27.16 4.33 24.52
C LYS A 484 -27.87 3.88 23.24
N GLY A 485 -29.17 3.58 23.30
CA GLY A 485 -29.99 3.24 22.12
C GLY A 485 -29.74 1.85 21.53
N CYS A 486 -29.05 0.95 22.24
CA CYS A 486 -28.72 -0.39 21.75
C CYS A 486 -29.90 -1.38 21.75
N GLY A 487 -31.07 -0.98 22.24
CA GLY A 487 -32.29 -1.82 22.29
C GLY A 487 -32.32 -2.90 23.38
N ARG A 488 -31.32 -3.00 24.27
CA ARG A 488 -31.32 -3.93 25.43
C ARG A 488 -31.88 -3.26 26.69
N LYS A 489 -32.41 -4.07 27.62
CA LYS A 489 -32.81 -3.59 28.97
C LYS A 489 -31.60 -3.06 29.75
N VAL A 490 -31.83 -2.08 30.61
CA VAL A 490 -30.80 -1.59 31.55
C VAL A 490 -30.30 -2.72 32.46
N ALA A 491 -29.06 -2.63 32.94
CA ALA A 491 -28.49 -3.62 33.83
C ALA A 491 -29.31 -3.69 35.15
N PRO A 492 -29.54 -4.89 35.70
CA PRO A 492 -30.22 -5.03 36.98
C PRO A 492 -29.35 -4.48 38.13
N GLY A 493 -30.00 -4.01 39.21
CA GLY A 493 -29.32 -3.54 40.41
C GLY A 493 -29.12 -2.02 40.47
N LYS A 494 -28.26 -1.59 41.40
CA LYS A 494 -27.98 -0.18 41.68
C LYS A 494 -26.48 0.08 41.64
N THR A 495 -26.10 1.28 41.21
CA THR A 495 -24.74 1.81 41.34
C THR A 495 -24.32 1.85 42.81
N ARG A 496 -23.01 1.99 43.08
CA ARG A 496 -22.47 2.21 44.45
C ARG A 496 -23.10 3.40 45.19
N ARG A 497 -23.75 4.32 44.47
CA ARG A 497 -24.48 5.48 45.02
C ARG A 497 -26.00 5.27 45.12
N GLY A 498 -26.48 4.03 44.98
CA GLY A 498 -27.89 3.66 45.17
C GLY A 498 -28.84 3.98 44.00
N LYS A 499 -28.34 4.53 42.89
CA LYS A 499 -29.17 4.82 41.69
C LYS A 499 -29.27 3.59 40.79
N ALA A 500 -30.45 3.34 40.21
CA ALA A 500 -30.63 2.31 39.19
C ALA A 500 -29.74 2.58 37.97
N PHE A 501 -29.29 1.53 37.29
CA PHE A 501 -28.55 1.69 36.04
C PHE A 501 -29.46 2.20 34.92
N ASP A 502 -28.93 3.09 34.10
CA ASP A 502 -29.58 3.66 32.92
C ASP A 502 -29.01 3.08 31.60
N THR A 503 -28.09 2.12 31.70
CA THR A 503 -27.34 1.49 30.61
C THR A 503 -27.26 -0.03 30.79
N CYS A 504 -27.11 -0.81 29.71
CA CYS A 504 -27.19 -2.27 29.76
C CYS A 504 -25.91 -3.00 30.21
N CYS A 505 -24.74 -2.41 29.97
CA CYS A 505 -23.43 -2.94 30.38
C CYS A 505 -22.34 -1.88 30.15
N ARG A 506 -21.14 -2.11 30.67
CA ARG A 506 -20.02 -1.17 30.57
C ARG A 506 -19.51 -1.05 29.13
N GLY A 507 -19.37 -2.17 28.41
CA GLY A 507 -18.97 -2.16 27.00
C GLY A 507 -19.86 -1.27 26.12
N CYS A 508 -21.17 -1.25 26.40
CA CYS A 508 -22.14 -0.46 25.64
C CYS A 508 -21.98 1.04 25.94
N THR A 509 -21.66 1.39 27.19
CA THR A 509 -21.37 2.78 27.55
C THR A 509 -20.10 3.32 26.91
N LEU A 510 -19.16 2.44 26.59
CA LEU A 510 -17.85 2.78 26.08
C LEU A 510 -17.72 2.60 24.55
N GLY A 511 -18.78 2.19 23.87
CA GLY A 511 -18.78 2.02 22.40
C GLY A 511 -17.97 0.82 21.91
N PHE A 512 -17.82 -0.20 22.75
CA PHE A 512 -17.10 -1.45 22.46
C PHE A 512 -18.03 -2.65 22.21
N GLY A 513 -19.35 -2.43 22.09
CA GLY A 513 -20.33 -3.53 22.00
C GLY A 513 -20.86 -3.95 23.38
N HIS A 514 -21.21 -5.21 23.59
CA HIS A 514 -21.78 -5.69 24.85
C HIS A 514 -20.79 -6.56 25.64
N ASP A 515 -20.73 -6.38 26.96
CA ASP A 515 -19.96 -7.27 27.85
C ASP A 515 -20.54 -8.69 27.78
N LEU A 516 -19.71 -9.71 28.01
CA LEU A 516 -20.12 -11.13 27.99
C LEU A 516 -21.32 -11.46 28.89
N ILE A 517 -21.49 -10.70 29.98
CA ILE A 517 -22.59 -10.85 30.96
C ILE A 517 -23.80 -9.95 30.67
N CYS A 518 -23.78 -9.18 29.59
CA CYS A 518 -24.85 -8.23 29.27
C CYS A 518 -26.16 -8.97 28.95
N GLY A 519 -27.18 -8.77 29.77
CA GLY A 519 -28.50 -9.40 29.62
C GLY A 519 -28.65 -10.74 30.33
N PHE A 520 -27.61 -11.26 30.99
CA PHE A 520 -27.74 -12.41 31.88
C PHE A 520 -28.19 -11.95 33.28
N LEU A 521 -29.30 -12.50 33.76
CA LEU A 521 -29.74 -12.36 35.14
C LEU A 521 -28.80 -13.16 36.03
N VAL A 522 -27.71 -12.55 36.51
CA VAL A 522 -26.94 -13.18 37.58
C VAL A 522 -27.63 -12.82 38.90
N ALA A 523 -28.32 -13.81 39.47
CA ALA A 523 -28.63 -13.79 40.89
C ALA A 523 -27.30 -13.90 41.64
N MET A 524 -26.73 -12.77 42.05
CA MET A 524 -25.72 -12.73 43.10
C MET A 524 -26.39 -12.15 44.34
N GLY A 525 -26.48 -12.98 45.38
CA GLY A 525 -26.82 -12.56 46.74
C GLY A 525 -25.73 -11.69 47.36
#